data_AF-A0AAZ3NQI2-F1
#
_entry.id   AF-A0AAZ3NQI2-F1
#
_cell.length_a   1.000
_cell.length_b   1.000
_cell.length_c   1.000
_cell.angle_alpha   90.00
_cell.angle_beta   90.00
_cell.angle_gamma   90.00
#
_symmetry.space_group_name_H-M   'P 1'
#
loop_
_entity.id
_entity.type
_entity.pdbx_description
1 polymer ?
#
loop_
_entity_poly.entity_id
_entity_poly.type
_entity_poly.pdbx_seq_one_letter_code
_entity_poly.pdbx_strand_id
1 'polypeptide(L)'
;MAREITSVTQIQKGPGHTGNQESECELPGTIGFCLTDMAASWVLRRWCSTSVAEAGAAPANGTRWERLKNSKLGVWFSGMSRDYKEACREIVVGAWERPIKASIYLSLLGGAGTCIYTNPDDASFETTVLDTANQLGLLTPWIRSGTSDGHVQKLAKLRNEGRLRHLSLGMVSLTYFADYNPDASLYEAQCSNLSIPWRELHTRVLDVGFAGRWWILDHKMKDYDVNDEEFKQLPPAMAATVPPGVRGVENNERLHKESWMPLKTEENEEKEKASAAVGEEGGIVEQIKMDSLDLVETIKIKTGIVAQPQEIADQEPQELPDPEPQGLPDPEPQELTLTETETQE
;
A
#
# COMPACT_ATOMS: atom_id res chain seq x y z
N MET A 1 -10.02 -20.31 27.88
CA MET A 1 -11.07 -19.30 28.13
C MET A 1 -11.07 -18.35 26.95
N ALA A 2 -12.08 -18.46 26.11
CA ALA A 2 -12.28 -17.62 24.94
C ALA A 2 -12.66 -16.19 25.36
N ARG A 3 -12.09 -15.19 24.70
CA ARG A 3 -12.66 -13.83 24.64
C ARG A 3 -12.50 -13.31 23.21
N GLU A 4 -13.57 -13.49 22.44
CA GLU A 4 -13.86 -12.72 21.23
C GLU A 4 -13.99 -11.24 21.61
N ILE A 5 -13.36 -10.36 20.84
CA ILE A 5 -13.60 -8.92 20.88
C ILE A 5 -14.31 -8.56 19.59
N THR A 6 -15.63 -8.56 19.64
CA THR A 6 -16.53 -8.08 18.60
C THR A 6 -16.65 -6.56 18.77
N SER A 7 -15.99 -5.77 17.92
CA SER A 7 -16.19 -4.32 17.87
C SER A 7 -17.27 -3.98 16.85
N VAL A 8 -18.43 -3.56 17.35
CA VAL A 8 -19.57 -3.05 16.58
C VAL A 8 -19.37 -1.54 16.44
N THR A 9 -19.03 -1.07 15.24
CA THR A 9 -19.03 0.36 14.94
C THR A 9 -20.44 0.80 14.55
N GLN A 10 -21.15 1.37 15.51
CA GLN A 10 -22.39 2.12 15.31
C GLN A 10 -22.09 3.46 14.65
N ILE A 11 -22.63 3.67 13.44
CA ILE A 11 -22.59 4.96 12.74
C ILE A 11 -23.73 5.82 13.29
N GLN A 12 -23.36 6.81 14.12
CA GLN A 12 -24.27 7.87 14.57
C GLN A 12 -24.51 8.86 13.42
N LYS A 13 -25.77 8.94 12.97
CA LYS A 13 -26.25 9.89 11.96
C LYS A 13 -26.88 11.09 12.68
N GLY A 14 -26.17 12.21 12.75
CA GLY A 14 -26.69 13.49 13.24
C GLY A 14 -27.30 14.33 12.11
N PRO A 15 -28.39 15.10 12.35
CA PRO A 15 -29.05 15.92 11.35
C PRO A 15 -28.46 17.35 11.32
N GLY A 16 -28.30 17.92 10.12
CA GLY A 16 -27.73 19.26 9.95
C GLY A 16 -28.36 19.99 8.76
N HIS A 17 -29.02 21.10 9.09
CA HIS A 17 -29.81 22.04 8.32
C HIS A 17 -29.51 22.30 6.84
N THR A 18 -30.62 22.35 6.09
CA THR A 18 -30.85 23.14 4.88
C THR A 18 -30.73 24.64 5.16
N GLY A 19 -29.83 25.32 4.44
CA GLY A 19 -29.75 26.78 4.37
C GLY A 19 -29.64 27.22 2.91
N ASN A 20 -30.77 27.68 2.36
CA ASN A 20 -30.80 28.52 1.17
C ASN A 20 -30.14 29.86 1.51
N GLN A 21 -29.18 30.30 0.70
CA GLN A 21 -28.80 31.70 0.68
C GLN A 21 -28.54 32.09 -0.77
N GLU A 22 -29.59 32.66 -1.37
CA GLU A 22 -29.49 33.57 -2.51
C GLU A 22 -28.71 34.80 -2.03
N SER A 23 -27.64 35.15 -2.74
CA SER A 23 -26.97 36.43 -2.59
C SER A 23 -26.89 37.09 -3.95
N GLU A 24 -27.69 38.13 -4.08
CA GLU A 24 -27.70 39.11 -5.16
C GLU A 24 -26.31 39.75 -5.34
N CYS A 25 -25.91 39.93 -6.60
CA CYS A 25 -24.91 40.92 -6.99
C CYS A 25 -25.43 41.59 -8.26
N GLU A 26 -25.90 42.83 -8.11
CA GLU A 26 -26.27 43.71 -9.21
C GLU A 26 -25.04 44.40 -9.84
N LEU A 27 -25.25 44.83 -11.10
CA LEU A 27 -24.65 45.94 -11.86
C LEU A 27 -23.39 45.65 -12.72
N PRO A 28 -23.08 46.51 -13.71
CA PRO A 28 -23.82 46.71 -14.96
C PRO A 28 -22.87 46.63 -16.18
N GLY A 29 -23.34 46.24 -17.36
CA GLY A 29 -22.43 46.14 -18.51
C GLY A 29 -23.08 45.79 -19.83
N THR A 30 -23.66 46.81 -20.45
CA THR A 30 -24.19 46.82 -21.82
C THR A 30 -23.17 46.32 -22.85
N ILE A 31 -23.42 45.16 -23.46
CA ILE A 31 -22.98 44.89 -24.83
C ILE A 31 -24.17 44.31 -25.58
N GLY A 32 -24.68 45.10 -26.52
CA GLY A 32 -25.83 44.74 -27.33
C GLY A 32 -25.54 43.58 -28.26
N PHE A 33 -26.46 42.62 -28.28
CA PHE A 33 -26.72 41.81 -29.46
C PHE A 33 -28.21 41.96 -29.77
N CYS A 34 -28.48 42.66 -30.87
CA CYS A 34 -29.81 42.77 -31.43
C CYS A 34 -30.14 41.53 -32.25
N LEU A 35 -31.43 41.19 -32.20
CA LEU A 35 -32.24 40.51 -33.20
C LEU A 35 -32.27 38.96 -33.20
N THR A 36 -33.53 38.50 -33.20
CA THR A 36 -34.08 37.19 -33.58
C THR A 36 -33.80 36.09 -32.56
N ASP A 37 -34.77 35.37 -32.00
CA ASP A 37 -35.96 34.83 -32.64
C ASP A 37 -37.07 34.58 -31.60
N MET A 38 -38.26 35.06 -31.92
CA MET A 38 -39.48 34.94 -31.12
C MET A 38 -40.44 34.04 -31.88
N ALA A 39 -40.07 32.78 -32.17
CA ALA A 39 -40.98 31.85 -32.84
C ALA A 39 -40.55 30.38 -32.74
N ALA A 40 -40.73 29.75 -31.57
CA ALA A 40 -40.65 28.29 -31.47
C ALA A 40 -41.61 27.73 -30.41
N SER A 41 -42.88 28.14 -30.44
CA SER A 41 -43.93 27.53 -29.62
C SER A 41 -45.23 27.31 -30.39
N TRP A 42 -45.15 26.81 -31.63
CA TRP A 42 -46.34 26.45 -32.41
C TRP A 42 -46.18 25.17 -33.25
N VAL A 43 -45.14 24.35 -33.04
CA VAL A 43 -44.92 23.11 -33.83
C VAL A 43 -45.28 21.83 -33.07
N LEU A 44 -45.57 21.87 -31.76
CA LEU A 44 -45.99 20.68 -31.00
C LEU A 44 -47.51 20.43 -30.95
N ARG A 45 -48.32 21.17 -31.70
CA ARG A 45 -49.80 20.97 -31.78
C ARG A 45 -50.31 20.45 -33.12
N ARG A 46 -49.44 19.93 -33.98
CA ARG A 46 -49.79 19.44 -35.33
C ARG A 46 -49.27 18.03 -35.63
N TRP A 47 -49.19 17.15 -34.63
CA TRP A 47 -48.86 15.73 -34.85
C TRP A 47 -49.84 14.73 -34.22
N CYS A 48 -51.02 15.18 -33.79
CA CYS A 48 -52.09 14.30 -33.31
C CYS A 48 -53.42 14.63 -33.99
N SER A 49 -53.48 14.52 -35.31
CA SER A 49 -54.75 14.53 -36.05
C SER A 49 -54.56 13.79 -37.37
N THR A 50 -54.85 12.49 -37.40
CA THR A 50 -55.36 11.73 -38.55
C THR A 50 -55.33 10.24 -38.25
N SER A 51 -56.47 9.70 -37.81
CA SER A 51 -57.16 8.60 -38.48
C SER A 51 -58.44 8.31 -37.71
N VAL A 52 -59.52 8.99 -38.10
CA VAL A 52 -60.85 8.39 -38.00
C VAL A 52 -60.81 7.19 -38.93
N ALA A 53 -60.68 6.00 -38.35
CA ALA A 53 -61.02 4.75 -38.99
C ALA A 53 -62.24 4.22 -38.25
N GLU A 54 -63.39 4.32 -38.91
CA GLU A 54 -64.54 3.48 -38.61
C GLU A 54 -64.10 2.01 -38.74
N ALA A 55 -64.07 1.33 -37.61
CA ALA A 55 -64.21 -0.11 -37.54
C ALA A 55 -64.80 -0.41 -36.16
N GLY A 56 -66.05 -0.89 -36.15
CA GLY A 56 -66.69 -1.38 -34.94
C GLY A 56 -65.81 -2.45 -34.29
N ALA A 57 -65.29 -2.14 -33.12
CA ALA A 57 -64.69 -3.10 -32.22
C ALA A 57 -65.21 -2.79 -30.81
N ALA A 58 -65.86 -3.80 -30.22
CA ALA A 58 -66.44 -3.78 -28.89
C ALA A 58 -65.47 -3.20 -27.84
N PRO A 59 -65.97 -2.66 -26.71
CA PRO A 59 -65.11 -2.24 -25.60
C PRO A 59 -64.38 -3.48 -25.07
N ALA A 60 -63.14 -3.69 -25.50
CA ALA A 60 -62.27 -4.63 -24.83
C ALA A 60 -62.07 -4.11 -23.40
N ASN A 61 -62.46 -4.92 -22.43
CA ASN A 61 -62.20 -4.75 -20.99
C ASN A 61 -60.71 -4.94 -20.70
N GLY A 62 -59.86 -4.18 -21.40
CA GLY A 62 -58.43 -4.15 -21.21
C GLY A 62 -58.09 -3.08 -20.19
N THR A 63 -57.32 -3.47 -19.18
CA THR A 63 -56.75 -2.56 -18.20
C THR A 63 -55.95 -1.45 -18.90
N ARG A 64 -55.83 -0.26 -18.28
CA ARG A 64 -55.05 0.88 -18.84
C ARG A 64 -53.61 0.47 -19.22
N TRP A 65 -53.09 -0.55 -18.55
CA TRP A 65 -51.80 -1.19 -18.81
C TRP A 65 -51.74 -1.96 -20.14
N GLU A 66 -52.79 -2.68 -20.53
CA GLU A 66 -52.84 -3.37 -21.82
C GLU A 66 -52.90 -2.38 -22.99
N ARG A 67 -53.56 -1.22 -22.78
CA ARG A 67 -53.54 -0.12 -23.76
C ARG A 67 -52.15 0.50 -23.90
N LEU A 68 -51.39 0.64 -22.81
CA LEU A 68 -50.01 1.14 -22.85
C LEU A 68 -49.05 0.12 -23.48
N LYS A 69 -49.20 -1.17 -23.16
CA LYS A 69 -48.40 -2.26 -23.73
C LYS A 69 -48.63 -2.43 -25.24
N ASN A 70 -49.87 -2.24 -25.70
CA ASN A 70 -50.24 -2.28 -27.12
C ASN A 70 -50.06 -0.92 -27.83
N SER A 71 -49.59 0.11 -27.13
CA SER A 71 -49.23 1.39 -27.75
C SER A 71 -47.97 1.24 -28.61
N LYS A 72 -47.71 2.18 -29.53
CA LYS A 72 -46.50 2.19 -30.36
C LYS A 72 -45.21 2.10 -29.52
N LEU A 73 -45.18 2.76 -28.36
CA LEU A 73 -44.06 2.70 -27.42
C LEU A 73 -43.95 1.34 -26.72
N GLY A 74 -45.08 0.74 -26.35
CA GLY A 74 -45.11 -0.59 -25.74
C GLY A 74 -44.65 -1.69 -26.71
N VAL A 75 -45.09 -1.64 -27.97
CA VAL A 75 -44.61 -2.54 -29.03
C VAL A 75 -43.12 -2.32 -29.29
N TRP A 76 -42.66 -1.06 -29.36
CA TRP A 76 -41.24 -0.74 -29.53
C TRP A 76 -40.37 -1.26 -28.37
N PHE A 77 -40.78 -1.04 -27.12
CA PHE A 77 -40.07 -1.54 -25.95
C PHE A 77 -40.11 -3.08 -25.86
N SER A 78 -41.21 -3.70 -26.29
CA SER A 78 -41.32 -5.16 -26.39
C SER A 78 -40.41 -5.76 -27.46
N GLY A 79 -40.24 -5.06 -28.60
CA GLY A 79 -39.27 -5.44 -29.63
C GLY A 79 -37.83 -5.31 -29.10
N MET A 80 -37.50 -4.15 -28.54
CA MET A 80 -36.19 -3.87 -27.96
C MET A 80 -35.80 -4.89 -26.88
N SER A 81 -36.70 -5.19 -25.94
CA SER A 81 -36.45 -6.19 -24.89
C SER A 81 -36.31 -7.61 -25.45
N ARG A 82 -37.03 -7.94 -26.53
CA ARG A 82 -36.88 -9.24 -27.22
C ARG A 82 -35.52 -9.35 -27.90
N ASP A 83 -35.04 -8.28 -28.54
CA ASP A 83 -33.74 -8.25 -29.19
C ASP A 83 -32.60 -8.39 -28.17
N TYR A 84 -32.67 -7.69 -27.02
CA TYR A 84 -31.71 -7.87 -25.93
C TYR A 84 -31.79 -9.27 -25.30
N LYS A 85 -32.99 -9.84 -25.14
CA LYS A 85 -33.17 -11.19 -24.62
C LYS A 85 -32.54 -12.24 -25.54
N GLU A 86 -32.72 -12.11 -26.85
CA GLU A 86 -32.11 -13.03 -27.81
C GLU A 86 -30.59 -12.85 -27.82
N ALA A 87 -30.07 -11.62 -27.76
CA ALA A 87 -28.63 -11.37 -27.62
C ALA A 87 -28.05 -12.01 -26.35
N CYS A 88 -28.73 -11.89 -25.19
CA CYS A 88 -28.32 -12.56 -23.96
C CYS A 88 -28.35 -14.09 -24.09
N ARG A 89 -29.36 -14.64 -24.76
CA ARG A 89 -29.46 -16.08 -25.03
C ARG A 89 -28.31 -16.56 -25.91
N GLU A 90 -27.98 -15.81 -26.95
CA GLU A 90 -26.84 -16.09 -27.83
C GLU A 90 -25.50 -16.01 -27.10
N ILE A 91 -25.32 -15.04 -26.19
CA ILE A 91 -24.13 -14.96 -25.33
C ILE A 91 -23.99 -16.23 -24.47
N VAL A 92 -25.08 -16.68 -23.85
CA VAL A 92 -25.06 -17.90 -23.02
C VAL A 92 -24.74 -19.12 -23.86
N VAL A 93 -25.45 -19.32 -24.99
CA VAL A 93 -25.20 -20.46 -25.89
C VAL A 93 -23.75 -20.43 -26.42
N GLY A 94 -23.28 -19.26 -26.85
CA GLY A 94 -21.91 -19.05 -27.31
C GLY A 94 -20.86 -19.32 -26.24
N ALA A 95 -21.18 -19.08 -24.96
CA ALA A 95 -20.29 -19.41 -23.84
C ALA A 95 -20.15 -20.93 -23.64
N TRP A 96 -21.23 -21.70 -23.83
CA TRP A 96 -21.20 -23.16 -23.78
C TRP A 96 -20.49 -23.78 -24.99
N GLU A 97 -20.69 -23.23 -26.18
CA GLU A 97 -20.04 -23.72 -27.41
C GLU A 97 -18.54 -23.48 -27.42
N ARG A 98 -18.07 -22.38 -26.81
CA ARG A 98 -16.66 -21.95 -26.84
C ARG A 98 -16.18 -21.44 -25.47
N PRO A 99 -16.01 -22.34 -24.48
CA PRO A 99 -15.71 -21.95 -23.10
C PRO A 99 -14.40 -21.17 -22.97
N ILE A 100 -13.37 -21.50 -23.77
CA ILE A 100 -12.07 -20.81 -23.73
C ILE A 100 -12.20 -19.35 -24.22
N LYS A 101 -12.95 -19.10 -25.29
CA LYS A 101 -13.14 -17.73 -25.78
C LYS A 101 -13.98 -16.93 -24.80
N ALA A 102 -15.03 -17.53 -24.27
CA ALA A 102 -15.90 -16.91 -23.28
C ALA A 102 -15.14 -16.57 -21.98
N SER A 103 -14.25 -17.46 -21.50
CA SER A 103 -13.42 -17.17 -20.34
C SER A 103 -12.47 -16.00 -20.58
N ILE A 104 -11.88 -15.89 -21.78
CA ILE A 104 -11.03 -14.74 -22.14
C ILE A 104 -11.85 -13.43 -22.10
N TYR A 105 -13.02 -13.39 -22.75
CA TYR A 105 -13.88 -12.19 -22.75
C TYR A 105 -14.37 -11.84 -21.35
N LEU A 106 -14.77 -12.84 -20.55
CA LEU A 106 -15.20 -12.63 -19.16
C LEU A 106 -14.05 -12.13 -18.29
N SER A 107 -12.84 -12.66 -18.47
CA SER A 107 -11.66 -12.20 -17.74
C SER A 107 -11.27 -10.77 -18.12
N LEU A 108 -11.40 -10.40 -19.40
CA LEU A 108 -11.12 -9.04 -19.87
C LEU A 108 -12.16 -8.05 -19.35
N LEU A 109 -13.45 -8.39 -19.42
CA LEU A 109 -14.53 -7.54 -18.92
C LEU A 109 -14.48 -7.41 -17.39
N GLY A 110 -14.24 -8.52 -16.69
CA GLY A 110 -14.07 -8.55 -15.25
C GLY A 110 -12.84 -7.75 -14.82
N GLY A 111 -11.70 -7.97 -15.48
CA GLY A 111 -10.47 -7.21 -15.26
C GLY A 111 -10.69 -5.72 -15.46
N ALA A 112 -11.26 -5.30 -16.60
CA ALA A 112 -11.60 -3.90 -16.86
C ALA A 112 -12.53 -3.32 -15.79
N GLY A 113 -13.59 -4.05 -15.40
CA GLY A 113 -14.50 -3.65 -14.33
C GLY A 113 -13.80 -3.46 -12.99
N THR A 114 -12.90 -4.38 -12.62
CA THR A 114 -12.09 -4.25 -11.40
C THR A 114 -11.12 -3.07 -11.47
N CYS A 115 -10.53 -2.78 -12.64
CA CYS A 115 -9.65 -1.63 -12.82
C CYS A 115 -10.40 -0.29 -12.72
N ILE A 116 -11.64 -0.22 -13.22
CA ILE A 116 -12.50 0.96 -13.06
C ILE A 116 -12.87 1.15 -11.59
N TYR A 117 -13.22 0.07 -10.90
CA TYR A 117 -13.59 0.12 -9.49
C TYR A 117 -12.40 0.48 -8.58
N THR A 118 -11.21 -0.01 -8.92
CA THR A 118 -9.97 0.26 -8.17
C THR A 118 -9.21 1.47 -8.73
N ASN A 119 -9.83 2.29 -9.58
CA ASN A 119 -9.18 3.45 -10.17
C ASN A 119 -8.81 4.46 -9.07
N PRO A 120 -7.53 4.87 -8.96
CA PRO A 120 -7.10 5.81 -7.92
C PRO A 120 -7.60 7.23 -8.24
N ASP A 121 -8.10 7.93 -7.23
CA ASP A 121 -8.61 9.30 -7.32
C ASP A 121 -7.55 10.34 -6.92
N ASP A 122 -7.88 11.63 -7.05
CA ASP A 122 -6.98 12.72 -6.67
C ASP A 122 -6.60 12.68 -5.17
N ALA A 123 -7.56 12.37 -4.30
CA ALA A 123 -7.30 12.24 -2.86
C ALA A 123 -6.34 11.08 -2.53
N SER A 124 -6.42 9.95 -3.25
CA SER A 124 -5.47 8.85 -3.10
C SER A 124 -4.06 9.26 -3.52
N PHE A 125 -3.91 10.13 -4.52
CA PHE A 125 -2.59 10.63 -4.89
C PHE A 125 -2.00 11.52 -3.80
N GLU A 126 -2.79 12.47 -3.32
CA GLU A 126 -2.40 13.41 -2.27
C GLU A 126 -1.97 12.69 -0.98
N THR A 127 -2.72 11.68 -0.58
CA THR A 127 -2.37 10.83 0.58
C THR A 127 -1.08 10.04 0.34
N THR A 128 -0.92 9.42 -0.83
CA THR A 128 0.30 8.68 -1.17
C THR A 128 1.54 9.58 -1.19
N VAL A 129 1.43 10.81 -1.72
CA VAL A 129 2.53 11.78 -1.72
C VAL A 129 2.91 12.20 -0.31
N LEU A 130 1.92 12.42 0.57
CA LEU A 130 2.18 12.76 1.97
C LEU A 130 2.79 11.59 2.75
N ASP A 131 2.30 10.36 2.56
CA ASP A 131 2.83 9.17 3.21
C ASP A 131 4.28 8.88 2.79
N THR A 132 4.58 9.00 1.50
CA THR A 132 5.95 8.83 0.98
C THR A 132 6.89 9.95 1.45
N ALA A 133 6.41 11.20 1.57
CA ALA A 133 7.16 12.28 2.18
C ALA A 133 7.46 12.02 3.66
N ASN A 134 6.49 11.47 4.41
CA ASN A 134 6.70 11.07 5.80
C ASN A 134 7.74 9.94 5.92
N GLN A 135 7.67 8.92 5.06
CA GLN A 135 8.66 7.83 5.01
C GLN A 135 10.07 8.35 4.74
N LEU A 136 10.23 9.28 3.79
CA LEU A 136 11.51 9.93 3.52
C LEU A 136 11.97 10.81 4.69
N GLY A 137 11.03 11.44 5.41
CA GLY A 137 11.32 12.25 6.59
C GLY A 137 11.86 11.44 7.78
N LEU A 138 11.65 10.13 7.82
CA LEU A 138 12.24 9.24 8.83
C LEU A 138 13.71 8.93 8.54
N LEU A 139 14.16 9.10 7.30
CA LEU A 139 15.54 8.83 6.91
C LEU A 139 16.41 10.07 7.09
N THR A 140 17.68 9.83 7.43
CA THR A 140 18.68 10.90 7.46
C THR A 140 19.05 11.30 6.02
N PRO A 141 19.38 12.58 5.74
CA PRO A 141 19.74 13.02 4.40
C PRO A 141 20.91 12.28 3.72
N TRP A 142 21.76 11.61 4.49
CA TRP A 142 22.90 10.85 4.00
C TRP A 142 22.48 9.52 3.34
N ILE A 143 21.54 8.79 3.93
CA ILE A 143 21.15 7.44 3.49
C ILE A 143 20.01 7.43 2.47
N ARG A 144 19.27 8.54 2.32
CA ARG A 144 18.12 8.61 1.41
C ARG A 144 18.54 8.70 -0.05
N SER A 145 17.78 8.07 -0.95
CA SER A 145 17.99 8.21 -2.39
C SER A 145 17.70 9.63 -2.87
N GLY A 146 18.65 10.24 -3.57
CA GLY A 146 18.46 11.57 -4.17
C GLY A 146 17.38 11.60 -5.26
N THR A 147 17.11 10.46 -5.91
CA THR A 147 16.09 10.38 -6.97
C THR A 147 14.67 10.39 -6.41
N SER A 148 14.43 9.62 -5.34
CA SER A 148 13.15 9.55 -4.62
C SER A 148 12.87 10.89 -3.93
N ASP A 149 13.85 11.39 -3.17
CA ASP A 149 13.75 12.66 -2.44
C ASP A 149 13.50 13.84 -3.38
N GLY A 150 14.27 13.96 -4.47
CA GLY A 150 14.07 15.02 -5.46
C GLY A 150 12.71 14.94 -6.16
N HIS A 151 12.19 13.72 -6.40
CA HIS A 151 10.87 13.56 -7.00
C HIS A 151 9.75 13.96 -6.04
N VAL A 152 9.78 13.48 -4.79
CA VAL A 152 8.75 13.79 -3.79
C VAL A 152 8.78 15.27 -3.42
N GLN A 153 9.96 15.88 -3.29
CA GLN A 153 10.07 17.34 -3.09
C GLN A 153 9.49 18.13 -4.26
N LYS A 154 9.71 17.69 -5.50
CA LYS A 154 9.09 18.31 -6.68
C LYS A 154 7.56 18.20 -6.64
N LEU A 155 7.02 17.04 -6.26
CA LEU A 155 5.58 16.85 -6.12
C LEU A 155 5.00 17.72 -5.00
N ALA A 156 5.63 17.75 -3.83
CA ALA A 156 5.24 18.60 -2.71
C ALA A 156 5.26 20.09 -3.07
N LYS A 157 6.27 20.53 -3.84
CA LYS A 157 6.34 21.90 -4.36
C LYS A 157 5.16 22.22 -5.29
N LEU A 158 4.88 21.36 -6.28
CA LEU A 158 3.79 21.55 -7.23
C LEU A 158 2.41 21.54 -6.55
N ARG A 159 2.25 20.72 -5.51
CA ARG A 159 1.08 20.69 -4.64
C ARG A 159 0.91 22.01 -3.91
N ASN A 160 1.96 22.51 -3.26
CA ASN A 160 1.93 23.78 -2.53
C ASN A 160 1.65 24.98 -3.45
N GLU A 161 2.07 24.91 -4.72
CA GLU A 161 1.76 25.91 -5.75
C GLU A 161 0.32 25.79 -6.31
N GLY A 162 -0.40 24.70 -6.01
CA GLY A 162 -1.73 24.40 -6.58
C GLY A 162 -1.70 24.12 -8.08
N ARG A 163 -0.57 23.63 -8.59
CA ARG A 163 -0.32 23.35 -10.01
C ARG A 163 -0.46 21.89 -10.38
N LEU A 164 -0.64 21.01 -9.40
CA LEU A 164 -0.86 19.60 -9.60
C LEU A 164 -2.30 19.34 -10.04
N ARG A 165 -2.50 18.54 -11.09
CA ARG A 165 -3.81 18.23 -11.67
C ARG A 165 -3.98 16.74 -11.87
N HIS A 166 -5.23 16.30 -11.75
CA HIS A 166 -5.63 14.92 -11.93
C HIS A 166 -6.63 14.78 -13.09
N LEU A 167 -6.44 13.75 -13.90
CA LEU A 167 -7.33 13.36 -14.99
C LEU A 167 -7.69 11.88 -14.85
N SER A 168 -8.95 11.59 -14.54
CA SER A 168 -9.46 10.21 -14.54
C SER A 168 -9.96 9.83 -15.94
N LEU A 169 -9.37 8.78 -16.51
CA LEU A 169 -9.75 8.17 -17.80
C LEU A 169 -10.57 6.88 -17.59
N GLY A 170 -11.19 6.71 -16.42
CA GLY A 170 -12.00 5.56 -16.04
C GLY A 170 -11.18 4.38 -15.51
N MET A 171 -10.38 3.72 -16.37
CA MET A 171 -9.51 2.61 -15.92
C MET A 171 -8.14 3.09 -15.43
N VAL A 172 -7.66 4.19 -16.01
CA VAL A 172 -6.36 4.78 -15.73
C VAL A 172 -6.58 6.19 -15.21
N SER A 173 -5.80 6.58 -14.22
CA SER A 173 -5.74 7.95 -13.73
C SER A 173 -4.38 8.53 -14.07
N LEU A 174 -4.34 9.81 -14.37
CA LEU A 174 -3.11 10.49 -14.76
C LEU A 174 -2.96 11.76 -13.97
N THR A 175 -1.79 11.96 -13.39
CA THR A 175 -1.42 13.22 -12.73
C THR A 175 -0.41 13.96 -13.57
N TYR A 176 -0.64 15.26 -13.74
CA TYR A 176 0.19 16.14 -14.54
C TYR A 176 0.34 17.49 -13.86
N PHE A 177 1.35 18.26 -14.23
CA PHE A 177 1.50 19.63 -13.74
C PHE A 177 1.01 20.65 -14.78
N ALA A 178 0.34 21.69 -14.29
CA ALA A 178 -0.03 22.89 -15.04
C ALA A 178 0.98 24.01 -14.79
N ASP A 179 1.01 25.05 -15.64
CA ASP A 179 1.91 26.19 -15.44
C ASP A 179 1.41 27.19 -14.41
N TYR A 180 0.09 27.31 -14.28
CA TYR A 180 -0.56 28.24 -13.36
C TYR A 180 -1.59 27.51 -12.48
N ASN A 181 -1.84 28.09 -11.31
CA ASN A 181 -2.92 27.70 -10.40
C ASN A 181 -4.29 28.03 -11.06
N PRO A 182 -5.34 27.19 -10.88
CA PRO A 182 -6.69 27.50 -11.43
C PRO A 182 -7.23 28.87 -11.03
N ASP A 183 -6.90 29.32 -9.83
CA ASP A 183 -7.43 30.55 -9.23
C ASP A 183 -6.63 31.78 -9.67
N ALA A 184 -5.57 31.59 -10.46
CA ALA A 184 -4.77 32.68 -10.98
C ALA A 184 -5.52 33.44 -12.08
N SER A 185 -5.82 34.72 -11.84
CA SER A 185 -6.49 35.61 -12.79
C SER A 185 -5.54 36.37 -13.74
N LEU A 186 -4.32 35.85 -13.92
CA LEU A 186 -3.34 36.41 -14.84
C LEU A 186 -3.77 36.21 -16.30
N TYR A 187 -3.52 37.21 -17.15
CA TYR A 187 -3.83 37.12 -18.59
C TYR A 187 -3.18 35.89 -19.25
N GLU A 188 -1.93 35.59 -18.88
CA GLU A 188 -1.19 34.42 -19.38
C GLU A 188 -1.87 33.08 -19.06
N ALA A 189 -2.55 33.00 -17.91
CA ALA A 189 -3.26 31.79 -17.48
C ALA A 189 -4.63 31.63 -18.16
N GLN A 190 -5.30 32.74 -18.50
CA GLN A 190 -6.65 32.73 -19.08
C GLN A 190 -6.67 32.67 -20.61
N CYS A 191 -5.58 33.09 -21.27
CA CYS A 191 -5.52 33.15 -22.73
C CYS A 191 -5.46 31.75 -23.35
N SER A 192 -6.48 31.37 -24.13
CA SER A 192 -6.55 30.08 -24.82
C SER A 192 -5.43 29.85 -25.84
N ASN A 193 -4.91 30.92 -26.46
CA ASN A 193 -3.80 30.83 -27.40
C ASN A 193 -2.45 30.55 -26.72
N LEU A 194 -2.33 30.87 -25.42
CA LEU A 194 -1.17 30.54 -24.58
C LEU A 194 -1.36 29.19 -23.87
N SER A 195 -2.55 28.58 -23.97
CA SER A 195 -2.81 27.28 -23.38
C SER A 195 -1.97 26.19 -24.04
N ILE A 196 -1.55 25.24 -23.22
CA ILE A 196 -0.64 24.18 -23.63
C ILE A 196 -1.37 23.23 -24.59
N PRO A 197 -0.79 22.90 -25.76
CA PRO A 197 -1.40 21.94 -26.67
C PRO A 197 -1.39 20.54 -26.06
N TRP A 198 -2.45 19.77 -26.31
CA TRP A 198 -2.58 18.38 -25.88
C TRP A 198 -1.42 17.47 -26.32
N ARG A 199 -0.69 17.85 -27.38
CA ARG A 199 0.50 17.15 -27.86
C ARG A 199 1.64 17.16 -26.86
N GLU A 200 1.77 18.20 -26.04
CA GLU A 200 2.84 18.35 -25.04
C GLU A 200 2.47 17.75 -23.68
N LEU A 201 1.27 17.19 -23.54
CA LEU A 201 0.83 16.62 -22.27
C LEU A 201 1.76 15.50 -21.79
N HIS A 202 2.30 14.70 -22.71
CA HIS A 202 3.20 13.57 -22.39
C HIS A 202 4.48 13.97 -21.65
N THR A 203 5.03 15.17 -21.88
CA THR A 203 6.23 15.65 -21.17
C THR A 203 5.91 16.17 -19.78
N ARG A 204 4.63 16.42 -19.50
CA ARG A 204 4.12 17.01 -18.25
C ARG A 204 3.49 15.99 -17.30
N VAL A 205 3.37 14.74 -17.74
CA VAL A 205 2.89 13.63 -16.90
C VAL A 205 3.89 13.42 -15.75
N LEU A 206 3.36 13.38 -14.54
CA LEU A 206 4.14 13.09 -13.32
C LEU A 206 3.98 11.63 -12.92
N ASP A 207 2.75 11.13 -12.91
CA ASP A 207 2.42 9.77 -12.51
C ASP A 207 1.22 9.19 -13.27
N VAL A 208 1.16 7.87 -13.32
CA VAL A 208 0.10 7.05 -13.88
C VAL A 208 -0.45 6.15 -12.78
N GLY A 209 -1.73 6.36 -12.48
CA GLY A 209 -2.52 5.57 -11.56
C GLY A 209 -3.21 4.42 -12.30
N PHE A 210 -2.99 3.18 -11.87
CA PHE A 210 -3.66 2.00 -12.42
C PHE A 210 -3.79 0.91 -11.35
N ALA A 211 -4.97 0.28 -11.28
CA ALA A 211 -5.29 -0.79 -10.33
C ALA A 211 -5.02 -0.44 -8.86
N GLY A 212 -5.41 0.77 -8.45
CA GLY A 212 -5.34 1.24 -7.05
C GLY A 212 -3.95 1.67 -6.60
N ARG A 213 -2.99 1.84 -7.51
CA ARG A 213 -1.62 2.25 -7.20
C ARG A 213 -1.10 3.32 -8.16
N TRP A 214 -0.16 4.11 -7.68
CA TRP A 214 0.57 5.13 -8.42
C TRP A 214 1.93 4.60 -8.84
N TRP A 215 2.09 4.26 -10.11
CA TRP A 215 3.18 3.39 -10.57
C TRP A 215 4.55 4.08 -10.59
N ILE A 216 4.62 5.36 -10.97
CA ILE A 216 5.88 6.09 -11.07
C ILE A 216 6.40 6.44 -9.69
N LEU A 217 5.51 6.90 -8.79
CA LEU A 217 5.85 7.17 -7.40
C LEU A 217 6.28 5.89 -6.67
N ASP A 218 5.52 4.79 -6.78
CA ASP A 218 5.85 3.49 -6.17
C ASP A 218 7.19 2.94 -6.69
N HIS A 219 7.45 3.07 -8.01
CA HIS A 219 8.71 2.65 -8.59
C HIS A 219 9.92 3.44 -8.06
N LYS A 220 9.78 4.77 -7.93
CA LYS A 220 10.84 5.63 -7.38
C LYS A 220 11.00 5.48 -5.87
N MET A 221 9.97 5.04 -5.17
CA MET A 221 10.01 4.79 -3.73
C MET A 221 10.43 3.36 -3.37
N LYS A 222 10.80 2.51 -4.33
CA LYS A 222 11.16 1.11 -4.04
C LYS A 222 12.44 0.97 -3.20
N ASP A 223 13.50 1.67 -3.59
CA ASP A 223 14.83 1.62 -2.96
C ASP A 223 15.20 3.02 -2.41
N TYR A 224 14.26 3.62 -1.67
CA TYR A 224 14.34 5.00 -1.20
C TYR A 224 15.36 5.22 -0.06
N ASP A 225 15.79 4.13 0.58
CA ASP A 225 16.78 4.04 1.65
C ASP A 225 18.20 3.71 1.16
N VAL A 226 18.40 3.62 -0.15
CA VAL A 226 19.71 3.40 -0.76
C VAL A 226 20.18 4.66 -1.46
N ASN A 227 21.32 5.20 -1.02
CA ASN A 227 21.97 6.33 -1.68
C ASN A 227 23.10 5.86 -2.61
N ASP A 228 22.83 5.83 -3.92
CA ASP A 228 23.81 5.42 -4.93
C ASP A 228 25.08 6.29 -4.95
N GLU A 229 25.00 7.53 -4.48
CA GLU A 229 26.14 8.47 -4.41
C GLU A 229 27.26 7.95 -3.50
N GLU A 230 26.92 7.23 -2.42
CA GLU A 230 27.89 6.67 -1.48
C GLU A 230 28.73 5.55 -2.12
N PHE A 231 28.14 4.82 -3.07
CA PHE A 231 28.72 3.61 -3.65
C PHE A 231 29.45 3.84 -4.97
N LYS A 232 29.50 5.08 -5.48
CA LYS A 232 30.17 5.41 -6.76
C LYS A 232 31.66 5.06 -6.80
N GLN A 233 32.30 5.02 -5.64
CA GLN A 233 33.73 4.72 -5.51
C GLN A 233 34.02 3.22 -5.51
N LEU A 234 33.00 2.37 -5.41
CA LEU A 234 33.18 0.92 -5.36
C LEU A 234 33.47 0.32 -6.75
N PRO A 235 34.28 -0.74 -6.82
CA PRO A 235 34.46 -1.50 -8.05
C PRO A 235 33.12 -2.06 -8.57
N PRO A 236 32.94 -2.21 -9.91
CA PRO A 236 31.67 -2.68 -10.49
C PRO A 236 31.19 -4.04 -9.96
N ALA A 237 32.10 -4.92 -9.55
CA ALA A 237 31.77 -6.22 -8.97
C ALA A 237 31.09 -6.12 -7.59
N MET A 238 31.30 -5.02 -6.86
CA MET A 238 30.70 -4.77 -5.54
C MET A 238 29.50 -3.81 -5.61
N ALA A 239 29.30 -3.12 -6.74
CA ALA A 239 28.20 -2.18 -6.94
C ALA A 239 26.84 -2.87 -7.20
N ALA A 240 26.80 -4.19 -7.37
CA ALA A 240 25.56 -4.93 -7.58
C ALA A 240 24.78 -5.05 -6.26
N THR A 241 23.64 -4.35 -6.16
CA THR A 241 22.80 -4.23 -4.96
C THR A 241 21.66 -5.26 -4.88
N VAL A 242 21.78 -6.40 -5.57
CA VAL A 242 20.69 -7.39 -5.57
C VAL A 242 20.51 -7.93 -4.14
N PRO A 243 19.30 -7.80 -3.54
CA PRO A 243 19.06 -8.33 -2.22
C PRO A 243 19.31 -9.84 -2.23
N PRO A 244 20.03 -10.38 -1.23
CA PRO A 244 20.37 -11.79 -1.20
C PRO A 244 19.10 -12.62 -1.10
N GLY A 245 18.97 -13.65 -1.94
CA GLY A 245 17.88 -14.61 -1.83
C GLY A 245 17.98 -15.43 -0.53
N VAL A 246 16.88 -16.09 -0.15
CA VAL A 246 16.77 -16.89 1.09
C VAL A 246 17.95 -17.87 1.26
N ARG A 247 18.30 -18.60 0.19
CA ARG A 247 19.44 -19.54 0.20
C ARG A 247 20.79 -18.85 0.46
N GLY A 248 20.96 -17.63 -0.03
CA GLY A 248 22.16 -16.83 0.18
C GLY A 248 22.30 -16.40 1.65
N VAL A 249 21.17 -15.99 2.26
CA VAL A 249 21.10 -15.67 3.69
C VAL A 249 21.40 -16.90 4.53
N GLU A 250 20.76 -18.04 4.27
CA GLU A 250 21.01 -19.31 4.97
C GLU A 250 22.48 -19.75 4.87
N ASN A 251 23.09 -19.60 3.70
CA ASN A 251 24.49 -19.93 3.52
C ASN A 251 25.42 -18.98 4.29
N ASN A 252 25.10 -17.68 4.33
CA ASN A 252 25.85 -16.71 5.13
C ASN A 252 25.76 -17.03 6.63
N GLU A 253 24.55 -17.31 7.13
CA GLU A 253 24.36 -17.73 8.53
C GLU A 253 25.12 -19.01 8.88
N ARG A 254 25.13 -19.99 7.97
CA ARG A 254 25.89 -21.24 8.15
C ARG A 254 27.39 -20.96 8.22
N LEU A 255 27.94 -20.20 7.27
CA LEU A 255 29.35 -19.82 7.25
C LEU A 255 29.74 -19.01 8.50
N HIS A 256 28.85 -18.12 8.96
CA HIS A 256 29.05 -17.38 10.21
C HIS A 256 29.09 -18.30 11.42
N LYS A 257 28.22 -19.32 11.51
CA LYS A 257 28.28 -20.31 12.61
C LYS A 257 29.57 -21.15 12.55
N GLU A 258 29.97 -21.56 11.35
CA GLU A 258 31.18 -22.35 11.12
C GLU A 258 32.46 -21.58 11.51
N SER A 259 32.49 -20.25 11.34
CA SER A 259 33.66 -19.45 11.70
C SER A 259 33.93 -19.34 13.21
N TRP A 260 32.97 -19.71 14.06
CA TRP A 260 33.09 -19.69 15.52
C TRP A 260 33.44 -21.07 16.09
N MET A 261 33.53 -22.09 15.24
CA MET A 261 33.92 -23.44 15.67
C MET A 261 35.40 -23.45 16.09
N PRO A 262 35.74 -24.14 17.19
CA PRO A 262 37.12 -24.24 17.63
C PRO A 262 37.98 -24.88 16.55
N LEU A 263 39.17 -24.33 16.33
CA LEU A 263 40.14 -24.91 15.42
C LEU A 263 40.53 -26.29 15.93
N LYS A 264 40.28 -27.31 15.12
CA LYS A 264 40.79 -28.65 15.37
C LYS A 264 42.27 -28.67 15.05
N THR A 265 43.10 -28.63 16.09
CA THR A 265 44.50 -29.04 15.99
C THR A 265 44.58 -30.54 16.22
N GLU A 266 45.51 -31.21 15.55
CA GLU A 266 45.76 -32.66 15.74
C GLU A 266 45.90 -33.01 17.24
N GLU A 267 46.54 -32.13 18.02
CA GLU A 267 46.69 -32.26 19.48
C GLU A 267 45.37 -32.16 20.26
N ASN A 268 44.42 -31.33 19.81
CA ASN A 268 43.10 -31.22 20.44
C ASN A 268 42.21 -32.40 20.06
N GLU A 269 42.33 -32.95 18.85
CA GLU A 269 41.64 -34.18 18.47
C GLU A 269 42.16 -35.39 19.25
N GLU A 270 43.48 -35.46 19.49
CA GLU A 270 44.08 -36.48 20.35
C GLU A 270 43.62 -36.32 21.80
N LYS A 271 43.52 -35.09 22.33
CA LYS A 271 42.97 -34.83 23.67
C LYS A 271 41.48 -35.14 23.79
N GLU A 272 40.66 -34.81 22.79
CA GLU A 272 39.24 -35.17 22.77
C GLU A 272 39.06 -36.70 22.72
N LYS A 273 39.78 -37.39 21.83
CA LYS A 273 39.76 -38.86 21.75
C LYS A 273 40.26 -39.52 23.04
N ALA A 274 41.32 -38.98 23.65
CA ALA A 274 41.83 -39.46 24.93
C ALA A 274 40.83 -39.21 26.07
N SER A 275 40.17 -38.05 26.12
CA SER A 275 39.15 -37.74 27.13
C SER A 275 37.88 -38.59 26.98
N ALA A 276 37.48 -38.92 25.74
CA ALA A 276 36.37 -39.81 25.45
C ALA A 276 36.67 -41.26 25.86
N ALA A 277 37.90 -41.74 25.61
CA ALA A 277 38.35 -43.06 26.06
C ALA A 277 38.46 -43.17 27.60
N VAL A 278 38.90 -42.09 28.28
CA VAL A 278 38.93 -42.03 29.75
C VAL A 278 37.52 -42.00 30.36
N GLY A 279 36.54 -41.41 29.68
CA GLY A 279 35.14 -41.42 30.09
C GLY A 279 34.49 -42.82 30.04
N GLU A 280 34.82 -43.64 29.03
CA GLU A 280 34.37 -45.03 28.95
C GLU A 280 34.99 -45.90 30.05
N GLU A 281 36.30 -45.80 30.30
CA GLU A 281 36.93 -46.58 31.37
C GLU A 281 36.52 -46.12 32.79
N GLY A 282 36.34 -44.81 32.99
CA GLY A 282 35.84 -44.24 34.24
C GLY A 282 34.43 -44.72 34.60
N GLY A 283 33.53 -44.80 33.61
CA GLY A 283 32.16 -45.29 33.81
C GLY A 283 32.09 -46.78 34.18
N ILE A 284 33.01 -47.61 33.66
CA ILE A 284 33.12 -49.03 34.02
C ILE A 284 33.66 -49.17 35.45
N VAL A 285 34.65 -48.36 35.84
CA VAL A 285 35.21 -48.36 37.21
C VAL A 285 34.20 -47.86 38.24
N GLU A 286 33.35 -46.88 37.88
CA GLU A 286 32.30 -46.36 38.76
C GLU A 286 31.16 -47.38 38.95
N GLN A 287 30.76 -48.09 37.90
CA GLN A 287 29.83 -49.23 38.00
C GLN A 287 30.36 -50.35 38.91
N ILE A 288 31.63 -50.74 38.76
CA ILE A 288 32.26 -51.76 39.63
C ILE A 288 32.30 -51.30 41.10
N LYS A 289 32.51 -50.00 41.34
CA LYS A 289 32.47 -49.43 42.70
C LYS A 289 31.06 -49.45 43.29
N MET A 290 30.04 -49.16 42.48
CA MET A 290 28.65 -49.14 42.92
C MET A 290 28.14 -50.55 43.25
N ASP A 291 28.46 -51.53 42.41
CA ASP A 291 28.16 -52.95 42.68
C ASP A 291 28.89 -53.49 43.93
N SER A 292 30.11 -53.00 44.20
CA SER A 292 30.84 -53.33 45.42
C SER A 292 30.24 -52.68 46.67
N LEU A 293 29.65 -51.49 46.57
CA LEU A 293 29.03 -50.79 47.70
C LEU A 293 27.69 -51.44 48.09
N ASP A 294 26.90 -51.88 47.12
CA ASP A 294 25.68 -52.67 47.35
C ASP A 294 25.98 -54.00 48.08
N LEU A 295 27.10 -54.66 47.76
CA LEU A 295 27.53 -55.85 48.48
C LEU A 295 27.88 -55.55 49.95
N VAL A 296 28.50 -54.40 50.22
CA VAL A 296 28.88 -53.96 51.58
C VAL A 296 27.67 -53.54 52.39
N GLU A 297 26.69 -52.88 51.78
CA GLU A 297 25.44 -52.49 52.45
C GLU A 297 24.58 -53.72 52.78
N THR A 298 24.55 -54.72 51.89
CA THR A 298 23.92 -56.02 52.15
C THR A 298 24.56 -56.76 53.32
N ILE A 299 25.88 -56.67 53.49
CA ILE A 299 26.61 -57.25 54.64
C ILE A 299 26.32 -56.47 55.94
N LYS A 300 26.20 -55.15 55.90
CA LYS A 300 25.82 -54.31 57.05
C LYS A 300 24.40 -54.59 57.55
N ILE A 301 23.43 -54.79 56.65
CA ILE A 301 22.05 -55.15 57.03
C ILE A 301 22.01 -56.52 57.72
N LYS A 302 22.87 -57.46 57.32
CA LYS A 302 22.97 -58.80 57.93
C LYS A 302 23.70 -58.81 59.28
N THR A 303 24.36 -57.72 59.67
CA THR A 303 25.14 -57.58 60.92
C THR A 303 24.55 -56.59 61.93
N GLY A 304 23.43 -55.92 61.61
CA GLY A 304 22.47 -55.43 62.61
C GLY A 304 23.01 -54.43 63.65
N ILE A 305 23.73 -53.38 63.23
CA ILE A 305 24.10 -52.26 64.11
C ILE A 305 23.44 -50.98 63.57
N VAL A 306 22.37 -50.56 64.26
CA VAL A 306 21.57 -49.35 63.99
C VAL A 306 22.08 -48.22 64.89
N ALA A 307 22.43 -47.07 64.32
CA ALA A 307 22.62 -45.81 65.05
C ALA A 307 21.75 -44.72 64.40
N GLN A 308 20.94 -44.06 65.21
CA GLN A 308 19.96 -43.04 64.81
C GLN A 308 20.57 -41.63 64.68
N PRO A 309 19.93 -40.72 63.93
CA PRO A 309 20.49 -39.43 63.50
C PRO A 309 20.20 -38.26 64.46
N GLN A 310 21.04 -37.22 64.43
CA GLN A 310 20.74 -35.91 65.04
C GLN A 310 20.78 -34.80 63.98
N GLU A 311 19.81 -33.90 64.14
CA GLU A 311 19.36 -32.79 63.32
C GLU A 311 20.06 -31.48 63.76
N ILE A 312 20.54 -30.66 62.81
CA ILE A 312 21.02 -29.29 63.07
C ILE A 312 20.45 -28.36 62.00
N ALA A 313 19.85 -27.27 62.47
CA ALA A 313 19.05 -26.29 61.74
C ALA A 313 19.86 -25.13 61.13
N ASP A 314 19.38 -24.69 59.96
CA ASP A 314 19.22 -23.35 59.36
C ASP A 314 20.21 -22.19 59.65
N GLN A 315 20.73 -21.61 58.55
CA GLN A 315 20.98 -20.16 58.43
C GLN A 315 20.62 -19.64 57.01
N GLU A 316 19.91 -18.52 57.00
CA GLU A 316 19.47 -17.72 55.86
C GLU A 316 20.60 -16.80 55.33
N PRO A 317 20.76 -16.57 54.01
CA PRO A 317 21.86 -15.76 53.45
C PRO A 317 21.58 -14.25 53.44
N GLN A 318 22.59 -13.44 53.78
CA GLN A 318 22.57 -11.97 53.69
C GLN A 318 22.79 -11.46 52.24
N GLU A 319 22.01 -10.46 51.81
CA GLU A 319 22.14 -9.72 50.55
C GLU A 319 23.38 -8.79 50.51
N LEU A 320 24.02 -8.72 49.34
CA LEU A 320 25.12 -7.80 49.00
C LEU A 320 24.56 -6.59 48.21
N PRO A 321 25.03 -5.34 48.40
CA PRO A 321 24.53 -4.19 47.64
C PRO A 321 25.25 -4.02 46.28
N ASP A 322 24.50 -3.58 45.27
CA ASP A 322 24.97 -3.27 43.90
C ASP A 322 25.89 -2.03 43.84
N PRO A 323 26.87 -1.99 42.90
CA PRO A 323 27.73 -0.81 42.71
C PRO A 323 27.09 0.28 41.82
N GLU A 324 27.26 1.54 42.23
CA GLU A 324 26.83 2.76 41.53
C GLU A 324 27.51 2.96 40.15
N PRO A 325 26.85 3.64 39.19
CA PRO A 325 27.38 3.88 37.85
C PRO A 325 28.36 5.06 37.81
N GLN A 326 29.53 4.84 37.21
CA GLN A 326 30.55 5.87 36.98
C GLN A 326 30.11 6.84 35.87
N GLY A 327 30.14 8.13 36.18
CA GLY A 327 29.77 9.23 35.27
C GLY A 327 30.80 9.44 34.15
N LEU A 328 30.29 9.67 32.94
CA LEU A 328 31.03 10.15 31.77
C LEU A 328 31.42 11.63 31.97
N PRO A 329 32.65 12.08 31.62
CA PRO A 329 32.97 13.50 31.56
C PRO A 329 32.45 14.16 30.27
N ASP A 330 31.81 15.33 30.42
CA ASP A 330 31.34 16.19 29.33
C ASP A 330 32.48 16.69 28.43
N PRO A 331 32.26 16.87 27.11
CA PRO A 331 33.25 17.47 26.22
C PRO A 331 33.29 19.00 26.34
N GLU A 332 34.51 19.50 26.51
CA GLU A 332 34.91 20.91 26.56
C GLU A 332 34.53 21.68 25.26
N PRO A 333 34.03 22.92 25.34
CA PRO A 333 33.70 23.72 24.16
C PRO A 333 34.96 24.26 23.47
N GLN A 334 35.07 24.02 22.16
CA GLN A 334 36.12 24.56 21.29
C GLN A 334 35.89 26.05 21.02
N GLU A 335 36.88 26.90 21.36
CA GLU A 335 36.97 28.29 20.92
C GLU A 335 37.11 28.36 19.39
N LEU A 336 36.07 28.87 18.71
CA LEU A 336 36.18 29.32 17.33
C LEU A 336 36.85 30.70 17.29
N THR A 337 38.12 30.72 16.88
CA THR A 337 38.81 31.94 16.43
C THR A 337 38.34 32.26 15.01
N LEU A 338 37.51 33.31 14.88
CA LEU A 338 37.17 33.95 13.61
C LEU A 338 38.37 34.76 13.13
N THR A 339 39.04 34.31 12.07
CA THR A 339 39.87 35.19 11.23
C THR A 339 39.01 35.72 10.10
N GLU A 340 38.66 37.00 10.19
CA GLU A 340 38.20 37.81 9.06
C GLU A 340 39.29 37.82 7.98
N THR A 341 38.91 37.51 6.73
CA THR A 341 39.70 37.88 5.56
C THR A 341 38.88 38.80 4.69
N GLU A 342 39.46 39.97 4.50
CA GLU A 342 39.00 41.12 3.74
C GLU A 342 38.64 40.82 2.28
N THR A 343 37.62 41.57 1.87
CA THR A 343 37.30 42.07 0.54
C THR A 343 38.53 42.54 -0.25
N GLN A 344 38.69 42.07 -1.49
CA GLN A 344 39.33 42.86 -2.56
C GLN A 344 38.88 42.40 -3.96
N GLU A 345 38.29 43.38 -4.67
CA GLU A 345 37.96 43.54 -6.10
C GLU A 345 36.97 42.60 -6.81
#